data_AF-A0A522YUS5-F1
#
_entry.id   AF-A0A522YUS5-F1
#
_cell.length_a   1.000
_cell.length_b   1.000
_cell.length_c   1.000
_cell.angle_alpha   90.00
_cell.angle_beta   90.00
_cell.angle_gamma   90.00
#
_symmetry.space_group_name_H-M   'P 1'
#
loop_
_entity.id
_entity.type
_entity.pdbx_description
1 polymer ?
#
loop_
_entity_poly.entity_id
_entity_poly.type
_entity_poly.pdbx_seq_one_letter_code
_entity_poly.pdbx_strand_id
1 'polypeptide(L)' 'MSGLGERLKKEREMRGVSLDEIAKATRIHKKFLAALEEDDFDALPAPVFVTGFLRSYASHLGVDADSLVS' A
#
# COMPACT_ATOMS: atom_id res chain seq x y z
N MET A 1 10.60 0.10 -15.49
CA MET A 1 10.62 0.59 -14.10
C MET A 1 9.34 0.10 -13.46
N SER A 2 9.42 -0.67 -12.37
CA SER A 2 8.23 -1.12 -11.64
C SER A 2 7.63 0.05 -10.86
N GLY A 3 6.31 0.21 -10.93
CA GLY A 3 5.59 1.26 -10.20
C GLY A 3 5.69 1.12 -8.68
N LEU A 4 5.24 2.14 -7.96
CA LEU A 4 5.23 2.13 -6.49
C LEU A 4 4.33 1.01 -5.96
N GLY A 5 3.14 0.85 -6.54
CA GLY A 5 2.20 -0.22 -6.23
C GLY A 5 2.80 -1.61 -6.42
N GLU A 6 3.52 -1.82 -7.52
CA GLU A 6 4.17 -3.09 -7.80
C GLU A 6 5.26 -3.43 -6.77
N ARG A 7 6.03 -2.43 -6.31
CA ARG A 7 7.03 -2.60 -5.23
C ARG A 7 6.36 -3.01 -3.91
N LEU A 8 5.27 -2.35 -3.54
CA LEU A 8 4.50 -2.67 -2.32
C LEU A 8 3.92 -4.09 -2.38
N LYS A 9 3.31 -4.45 -3.50
CA LYS A 9 2.76 -5.78 -3.75
C LYS A 9 3.82 -6.85 -3.60
N LYS A 10 4.97 -6.66 -4.25
CA LYS A 10 6.09 -7.60 -4.18
C LYS A 10 6.58 -7.78 -2.76
N GLU A 11 6.75 -6.70 -2.01
CA GLU A 11 7.20 -6.75 -0.62
C GLU A 11 6.19 -7.47 0.29
N ARG A 12 4.89 -7.19 0.11
CA ARG A 12 3.82 -7.90 0.81
C ARG A 12 3.86 -9.40 0.52
N GLU A 13 3.96 -9.77 -0.75
CA GLU A 13 3.97 -11.17 -1.19
C GLU A 13 5.22 -11.92 -0.72
N MET A 14 6.40 -11.29 -0.75
CA MET A 14 7.63 -11.86 -0.21
C MET A 14 7.54 -12.15 1.30
N ARG A 15 6.74 -11.36 2.04
CA ARG A 15 6.50 -11.54 3.48
C ARG A 15 5.34 -12.49 3.77
N GLY A 16 4.64 -13.00 2.77
CA GLY A 16 3.47 -13.86 2.94
C GLY A 16 2.27 -13.16 3.58
N VAL A 17 2.23 -11.83 3.56
CA VAL A 17 1.16 -11.03 4.19
C VAL A 17 -0.01 -10.92 3.22
N SER A 18 -1.24 -11.11 3.73
CA SER A 18 -2.44 -10.95 2.91
C SER A 18 -2.94 -9.50 2.93
N LEU A 19 -3.62 -9.07 1.86
CA LEU A 19 -4.30 -7.77 1.87
C LEU A 19 -5.34 -7.64 3.00
N ASP A 20 -5.96 -8.75 3.44
CA ASP A 20 -6.91 -8.75 4.55
C ASP A 20 -6.24 -8.45 5.89
N GLU A 21 -5.00 -8.91 6.08
CA GLU A 21 -4.20 -8.64 7.26
C GLU A 21 -3.81 -7.16 7.33
N ILE A 22 -3.32 -6.60 6.21
CA ILE A 22 -3.03 -5.17 6.11
C ILE A 22 -4.29 -4.34 6.36
N ALA A 23 -5.43 -4.72 5.78
CA ALA A 23 -6.69 -4.01 5.97
C ALA A 23 -7.11 -3.99 7.45
N LYS A 24 -6.96 -5.11 8.17
CA LYS A 24 -7.25 -5.19 9.60
C LYS A 24 -6.30 -4.32 10.43
N ALA A 25 -5.01 -4.35 10.12
CA ALA A 25 -3.99 -3.62 10.86
C ALA A 25 -4.08 -2.10 10.65
N THR A 26 -4.30 -1.67 9.41
CA THR A 26 -4.29 -0.25 9.02
C THR A 26 -5.66 0.42 9.09
N ARG A 27 -6.74 -0.38 9.21
CA ARG A 27 -8.14 0.07 9.06
C ARG A 27 -8.47 0.66 7.68
N ILE A 28 -7.61 0.42 6.69
CA ILE A 28 -7.84 0.81 5.30
C ILE A 28 -8.64 -0.30 4.61
N HIS A 29 -9.66 0.08 3.86
CA HIS A 29 -10.47 -0.90 3.13
C HIS A 29 -9.62 -1.65 2.10
N LYS A 30 -9.74 -2.99 2.04
CA LYS A 30 -8.98 -3.86 1.12
C LYS A 30 -8.93 -3.34 -0.31
N LYS A 31 -10.08 -2.86 -0.82
CA LYS A 31 -10.21 -2.27 -2.16
C LYS A 31 -9.20 -1.14 -2.44
N PHE A 32 -8.91 -0.30 -1.44
CA PHE A 32 -7.96 0.80 -1.59
C PHE A 32 -6.52 0.31 -1.52
N LEU A 33 -6.24 -0.74 -0.73
CA LEU A 33 -4.93 -1.37 -0.71
C LEU A 33 -4.61 -2.06 -2.05
N ALA A 34 -5.61 -2.73 -2.64
CA ALA A 34 -5.49 -3.30 -3.99
C ALA A 34 -5.27 -2.20 -5.04
N ALA A 35 -6.04 -1.11 -4.99
CA ALA A 35 -5.86 0.03 -5.88
C ALA A 35 -4.45 0.65 -5.76
N LEU A 36 -3.89 0.74 -4.56
CA LEU A 36 -2.50 1.17 -4.36
C LEU A 36 -1.49 0.21 -5.00
N GLU A 37 -1.71 -1.09 -4.92
CA GLU A 37 -0.84 -2.09 -5.57
C GLU A 37 -0.91 -2.04 -7.10
N GLU A 38 -2.02 -1.55 -7.64
CA GLU A 38 -2.27 -1.40 -9.08
C GLU A 38 -1.95 0.00 -9.61
N ASP A 39 -1.44 0.90 -8.75
CA ASP A 39 -1.26 2.34 -9.04
C ASP A 39 -2.56 3.04 -9.53
N ASP A 40 -3.73 2.49 -9.18
CA ASP A 40 -5.06 3.03 -9.48
C ASP A 40 -5.47 4.06 -8.42
N PHE A 41 -4.87 5.25 -8.50
CA PHE A 41 -5.16 6.33 -7.56
C PHE A 41 -6.55 6.97 -7.77
N ASP A 42 -7.19 6.75 -8.93
CA ASP A 42 -8.53 7.26 -9.24
C ASP A 42 -9.62 6.51 -8.45
N ALA A 43 -9.36 5.24 -8.08
CA ALA A 43 -10.26 4.47 -7.22
C ALA A 43 -10.23 4.87 -5.73
N LEU A 44 -9.36 5.80 -5.33
CA LEU A 44 -9.23 6.26 -3.94
C LEU A 44 -10.27 7.34 -3.59
N PRO A 45 -10.67 7.47 -2.31
CA PRO A 45 -11.71 8.43 -1.91
C PRO A 45 -11.35 9.89 -2.17
N ALA A 46 -10.07 10.22 -2.02
CA ALA A 46 -9.49 11.52 -2.33
C ALA A 46 -7.95 11.39 -2.46
N PRO A 47 -7.31 12.17 -3.35
CA PRO A 47 -5.86 12.13 -3.56
C PRO A 47 -5.03 12.36 -2.29
N VAL A 48 -5.56 13.14 -1.33
CA VAL A 48 -4.89 13.44 -0.05
C VAL A 48 -4.65 12.17 0.80
N PHE A 49 -5.44 11.11 0.60
CA PHE A 49 -5.28 9.86 1.34
C PHE A 49 -4.17 8.96 0.81
N VAL A 50 -3.73 9.14 -0.45
CA VAL A 50 -2.71 8.29 -1.10
C VAL A 50 -1.47 8.18 -0.22
N THR A 51 -0.87 9.31 0.14
CA THR A 51 0.35 9.36 0.95
C THR A 51 0.14 8.74 2.35
N GLY A 52 -1.02 8.97 2.97
CA GLY A 52 -1.34 8.40 4.27
C GLY A 52 -1.47 6.88 4.23
N PHE A 53 -2.13 6.36 3.20
CA PHE A 53 -2.27 4.91 3.01
C PHE A 53 -0.95 4.24 2.66
N LEU A 54 -0.15 4.85 1.79
CA LEU A 54 1.20 4.36 1.46
C LEU A 54 2.08 4.26 2.71
N ARG A 55 2.11 5.30 3.55
CA ARG A 55 2.87 5.28 4.81
C ARG A 55 2.36 4.20 5.76
N SER A 56 1.04 4.07 5.92
CA SER A 56 0.45 3.05 6.80
C SER A 56 0.74 1.63 6.32
N TYR A 57 0.64 1.39 5.01
CA TYR A 57 0.97 0.12 4.37
C TYR A 57 2.46 -0.22 4.56
N ALA A 58 3.36 0.70 4.21
CA ALA A 58 4.81 0.52 4.34
C ALA A 58 5.22 0.28 5.79
N SER A 59 4.68 1.06 6.73
CA SER A 59 4.93 0.90 8.16
C SER A 59 4.48 -0.46 8.68
N HIS A 60 3.34 -0.97 8.23
CA HIS A 60 2.89 -2.32 8.61
C HIS A 60 3.82 -3.41 8.07
N LEU A 61 4.37 -3.24 6.86
CA LEU A 61 5.40 -4.13 6.34
C LEU A 61 6.78 -3.90 6.97
N GLY A 62 6.96 -2.93 7.87
CA GLY A 62 8.28 -2.60 8.42
C GLY A 62 9.27 -2.10 7.36
N VAL A 63 8.75 -1.51 6.29
CA VAL A 63 9.53 -0.84 5.25
C VAL A 63 9.53 0.64 5.56
N ASP A 64 10.67 1.29 5.36
CA ASP A 64 10.73 2.74 5.44
C ASP A 64 9.84 3.34 4.34
N ALA A 65 8.75 4.00 4.74
CA ALA A 65 7.81 4.61 3.82
C ALA A 65 8.48 5.68 2.95
N ASP A 66 9.50 6.38 3.48
CA ASP A 66 10.18 7.43 2.74
C ASP A 66 11.10 6.82 1.65
N SER A 67 11.59 5.58 1.82
CA SER A 67 12.35 4.83 0.80
C SER A 67 11.50 4.30 -0.37
N LEU A 68 10.18 4.25 -0.18
CA LEU A 68 9.22 3.83 -1.20
C LEU A 68 8.73 5.04 -2.01
N VAL A 69 8.58 6.21 -1.39
CA VAL A 69 8.02 7.43 -1.99
C VAL A 69 9.08 8.31 -2.69
N SER A 70 10.37 7.96 -2.58
CA SER A 70 11.51 8.66 -3.21
C SER A 70 11.74 8.29 -4.67
#